data_AF-A0A1Z3N1T9-F1
#
_entry.id   AF-A0A1Z3N1T9-F1
#
_cell.length_a   1.000
_cell.length_b   1.000
_cell.length_c   1.000
_cell.angle_alpha   90.00
_cell.angle_beta   90.00
_cell.angle_gamma   90.00
#
_symmetry.space_group_name_H-M   'P 1'
#
loop_
_entity.id
_entity.type
_entity.pdbx_description
1 polymer ?
#
loop_
_entity_poly.entity_id
_entity_poly.type
_entity_poly.pdbx_seq_one_letter_code
_entity_poly.pdbx_strand_id
1 'polypeptide(L)'
;MIYISAVGMVNALGNSPDEIAANLTAGVAPGMHARTGWLQGLPEAVLGGVEGELPPIPDAFSAHRTRNNQLLLAALAQIQPAVDEAIARVGRDRVAVVLGTSTSGLDEGDEHVRRMTHGEASTRWQYPQQELGDPSRFLANWLQLEGPAYTISTACSSSARAMIGGKRLIEAGLVDIAIVGGADTLSRMPVNGFNSLESFSPTLCEPFGRDRRGITIGEAAALMVLSREPADVALLGTGESSDAYHISAPHPQGEGAIRAIALALNEAGMQPQDIGYINLHGTATPLNDQIESQVVHDLFGESVPCSSTKHLTGHTLGAAGITEAALSWLILTRDLPLPPQDFARYAPDDTLAPCGLLHQRTALKKPVILSNSFAFGGNNASILLGRAS
;
A
#
# COMPACT_ATOMS: atom_id res chain seq x y z
N MET A 1 -0.27 -8.85 -22.02
CA MET A 1 0.02 -9.02 -20.59
C MET A 1 0.95 -7.88 -20.14
N ILE A 2 0.83 -7.45 -18.89
CA ILE A 2 1.72 -6.46 -18.27
C ILE A 2 2.48 -7.18 -17.15
N TYR A 3 3.79 -7.00 -17.10
CA TYR A 3 4.70 -7.68 -16.18
C TYR A 3 5.34 -6.68 -15.22
N ILE A 4 5.80 -7.19 -14.08
CA ILE A 4 6.52 -6.45 -13.04
C ILE A 4 7.98 -6.87 -13.09
N SER A 5 8.86 -6.01 -13.61
CA SER A 5 10.28 -6.34 -13.81
C SER A 5 11.17 -6.01 -12.61
N ALA A 6 10.76 -5.05 -11.77
CA ALA A 6 11.51 -4.67 -10.58
C ALA A 6 10.58 -4.12 -9.50
N VAL A 7 10.92 -4.37 -8.22
CA VAL A 7 10.19 -3.89 -7.04
C VAL A 7 11.17 -3.38 -5.99
N GLY A 8 10.97 -2.13 -5.55
CA GLY A 8 11.68 -1.54 -4.42
C GLY A 8 10.68 -1.19 -3.33
N MET A 9 11.03 -1.41 -2.06
CA MET A 9 10.12 -1.18 -0.94
C MET A 9 10.83 -0.95 0.40
N VAL A 10 10.20 -0.12 1.24
CA VAL A 10 10.56 0.13 2.65
C VAL A 10 9.28 0.25 3.49
N ASN A 11 9.25 -0.38 4.66
CA ASN A 11 8.12 -0.31 5.60
C ASN A 11 8.56 -0.82 7.00
N ALA A 12 7.62 -1.01 7.93
CA ALA A 12 7.93 -1.48 9.28
C ALA A 12 8.59 -2.88 9.37
N LEU A 13 8.55 -3.69 8.29
CA LEU A 13 9.26 -4.96 8.20
C LEU A 13 10.74 -4.80 7.82
N GLY A 14 11.19 -3.65 7.31
CA GLY A 14 12.60 -3.44 6.96
C GLY A 14 12.84 -2.43 5.83
N ASN A 15 14.12 -2.25 5.51
CA ASN A 15 14.61 -1.25 4.56
C ASN A 15 15.09 -1.83 3.23
N SER A 16 14.97 -3.14 3.06
CA SER A 16 15.31 -3.84 1.82
C SER A 16 14.36 -5.02 1.59
N PRO A 17 14.21 -5.49 0.34
CA PRO A 17 13.40 -6.67 0.02
C PRO A 17 13.85 -7.93 0.78
N ASP A 18 15.15 -8.05 1.09
CA ASP A 18 15.71 -9.17 1.85
C ASP A 18 15.29 -9.15 3.32
N GLU A 19 15.43 -8.00 3.98
CA GLU A 19 14.97 -7.82 5.35
C GLU A 19 13.46 -8.02 5.46
N ILE A 20 12.70 -7.43 4.54
CA ILE A 20 11.24 -7.53 4.52
C ILE A 20 10.80 -8.98 4.31
N ALA A 21 11.41 -9.73 3.40
CA ALA A 21 11.10 -11.13 3.17
C ALA A 21 11.39 -12.01 4.41
N ALA A 22 12.54 -11.79 5.06
CA ALA A 22 12.91 -12.50 6.27
C ALA A 22 11.95 -12.21 7.43
N ASN A 23 11.63 -10.92 7.63
CA ASN A 23 10.76 -10.46 8.71
C ASN A 23 9.28 -10.81 8.48
N LEU A 24 8.80 -10.79 7.23
CA LEU A 24 7.47 -11.31 6.86
C LEU A 24 7.37 -12.81 7.18
N THR A 25 8.42 -13.57 6.82
CA THR A 25 8.48 -15.01 7.12
C THR A 25 8.52 -15.24 8.63
N ALA A 26 9.28 -14.44 9.39
CA ALA A 26 9.35 -14.53 10.85
C ALA A 26 8.08 -14.03 11.55
N GLY A 27 7.27 -13.19 10.90
CA GLY A 27 6.10 -12.53 11.52
C GLY A 27 6.51 -11.49 12.55
N VAL A 28 7.61 -10.77 12.30
CA VAL A 28 8.17 -9.75 13.19
C VAL A 28 8.35 -8.47 12.39
N ALA A 29 7.91 -7.33 12.93
CA ALA A 29 8.09 -6.03 12.31
C ALA A 29 8.90 -5.11 13.24
N PRO A 30 10.22 -4.97 13.06
CA PRO A 30 11.06 -4.15 13.93
C PRO A 30 10.61 -2.69 14.04
N GLY A 31 10.02 -2.13 12.98
CA GLY A 31 9.47 -0.78 12.97
C GLY A 31 8.09 -0.65 13.64
N MET A 32 7.48 -1.74 14.12
CA MET A 32 6.17 -1.72 14.77
C MET A 32 6.31 -1.64 16.29
N HIS A 33 6.28 -0.42 16.84
CA HIS A 33 6.42 -0.20 18.29
C HIS A 33 5.76 1.11 18.74
N ALA A 34 5.63 1.28 20.06
CA ALA A 34 5.10 2.48 20.68
C ALA A 34 5.99 3.70 20.37
N ARG A 35 5.36 4.82 20.00
CA ARG A 35 5.99 6.11 19.73
C ARG A 35 5.24 7.22 20.46
N THR A 36 5.99 8.21 20.96
CA THR A 36 5.46 9.35 21.71
C THR A 36 5.25 10.57 20.80
N GLY A 37 4.40 11.50 21.22
CA GLY A 37 4.22 12.80 20.55
C GLY A 37 3.32 12.81 19.30
N TRP A 38 2.84 11.65 18.84
CA TRP A 38 1.98 11.53 17.66
C TRP A 38 0.48 11.70 17.97
N LEU A 39 0.01 11.05 19.05
CA LEU A 39 -1.39 11.06 19.46
C LEU A 39 -1.62 12.07 20.58
N GLN A 40 -2.60 12.96 20.43
CA GLN A 40 -2.97 13.93 21.46
C GLN A 40 -3.78 13.26 22.57
N GLY A 41 -3.50 13.63 23.83
CA GLY A 41 -4.22 13.12 25.00
C GLY A 41 -3.74 11.78 25.54
N LEU A 42 -2.89 11.05 24.82
CA LEU A 42 -2.24 9.82 25.29
C LEU A 42 -0.70 9.93 25.19
N PRO A 43 0.05 9.28 26.08
CA PRO A 43 1.51 9.42 26.11
C PRO A 43 2.20 8.78 24.89
N GLU A 44 1.65 7.68 24.39
CA GLU A 44 2.20 6.91 23.27
C GLU A 44 1.09 6.18 22.49
N ALA A 45 1.41 5.83 21.25
CA ALA A 45 0.62 4.92 20.43
C ALA A 45 1.56 3.99 19.63
N VAL A 46 1.15 2.75 19.40
CA VAL A 46 1.86 1.83 18.50
C VAL A 46 1.67 2.31 17.07
N LEU A 47 2.78 2.45 16.33
CA LEU A 47 2.81 2.86 14.93
C LEU A 47 3.80 1.97 14.17
N GLY A 48 3.65 1.86 12.85
CA GLY A 48 4.64 1.27 11.96
C GLY A 48 5.53 2.35 11.35
N GLY A 49 6.81 2.36 11.66
CA GLY A 49 7.79 3.32 11.11
C GLY A 49 8.83 2.64 10.22
N VAL A 50 9.37 3.39 9.25
CA VAL A 50 10.59 2.99 8.55
C VAL A 50 11.79 3.46 9.37
N GLU A 51 12.59 2.51 9.84
CA GLU A 51 13.73 2.78 10.72
C GLU A 51 15.02 3.10 9.93
N GLY A 52 15.96 3.80 10.56
CA GLY A 52 17.27 4.09 9.96
C GLY A 52 17.30 5.36 9.08
N GLU A 53 18.47 5.58 8.48
CA GLU A 53 18.71 6.78 7.66
C GLU A 53 18.12 6.64 6.26
N LEU A 54 17.44 7.69 5.79
CA LEU A 54 16.90 7.77 4.43
C LEU A 54 17.82 8.59 3.51
N PRO A 55 17.83 8.32 2.19
CA PRO A 55 18.63 9.07 1.24
C PRO A 55 18.38 10.59 1.33
N PRO A 56 19.42 11.43 1.34
CA PRO A 56 19.24 12.88 1.39
C PRO A 56 18.74 13.42 0.04
N ILE A 57 17.85 14.41 0.09
CA ILE A 57 17.42 15.17 -1.10
C ILE A 57 18.31 16.42 -1.22
N PRO A 58 19.13 16.56 -2.27
CA PRO A 58 20.10 17.65 -2.42
C PRO A 58 19.42 19.00 -2.66
N ASP A 59 20.15 20.11 -2.49
CA ASP A 59 19.58 21.47 -2.51
C ASP A 59 18.92 21.84 -3.85
N ALA A 60 19.37 21.25 -4.95
CA ALA A 60 18.74 21.38 -6.27
C ALA A 60 17.27 20.93 -6.28
N PHE A 61 16.87 20.04 -5.35
CA PHE A 61 15.50 19.55 -5.17
C PHE A 61 14.91 19.98 -3.82
N SER A 62 15.39 21.08 -3.22
CA SER A 62 14.95 21.51 -1.88
C SER A 62 13.43 21.73 -1.74
N ALA A 63 12.76 22.11 -2.84
CA ALA A 63 11.30 22.23 -2.91
C ALA A 63 10.55 20.91 -2.71
N HIS A 64 11.22 19.77 -2.89
CA HIS A 64 10.66 18.42 -2.75
C HIS A 64 11.19 17.68 -1.52
N ARG A 65 11.93 18.37 -0.64
CA ARG A 65 12.62 17.75 0.50
C ARG A 65 11.65 17.37 1.61
N THR A 66 11.05 16.20 1.49
CA THR A 66 10.12 15.58 2.46
C THR A 66 10.56 14.18 2.82
N ARG A 67 10.19 13.71 4.01
CA ARG A 67 10.34 12.30 4.38
C ARG A 67 9.64 11.39 3.36
N ASN A 68 8.50 11.81 2.83
CA ASN A 68 7.73 11.04 1.85
C ASN A 68 8.54 10.77 0.57
N ASN A 69 9.19 11.80 0.03
CA ASN A 69 10.07 11.67 -1.13
C ASN A 69 11.38 10.95 -0.79
N GLN A 70 11.89 11.06 0.43
CA GLN A 70 13.05 10.27 0.87
C GLN A 70 12.74 8.76 0.94
N LEU A 71 11.53 8.38 1.39
CA LEU A 71 11.10 6.98 1.33
C LEU A 71 10.99 6.48 -0.12
N LEU A 72 10.45 7.32 -1.03
CA LEU A 72 10.44 7.01 -2.47
C LEU A 72 11.85 6.86 -3.05
N LEU A 73 12.80 7.71 -2.66
CA LEU A 73 14.21 7.55 -3.06
C LEU A 73 14.83 6.27 -2.50
N ALA A 74 14.50 5.88 -1.26
CA ALA A 74 14.98 4.64 -0.67
C ALA A 74 14.47 3.42 -1.47
N ALA A 75 13.19 3.42 -1.84
CA ALA A 75 12.62 2.39 -2.71
C ALA A 75 13.22 2.43 -4.13
N LEU A 76 13.39 3.62 -4.72
CA LEU A 76 13.98 3.79 -6.05
C LEU A 76 15.41 3.28 -6.10
N ALA A 77 16.23 3.57 -5.08
CA ALA A 77 17.63 3.15 -5.02
C ALA A 77 17.80 1.62 -5.15
N GLN A 78 16.82 0.85 -4.66
CA GLN A 78 16.82 -0.62 -4.76
C GLN A 78 16.58 -1.13 -6.19
N ILE A 79 15.96 -0.32 -7.06
CA ILE A 79 15.60 -0.66 -8.44
C ILE A 79 16.22 0.26 -9.49
N GLN A 80 17.14 1.15 -9.08
CA GLN A 80 17.74 2.16 -9.95
C GLN A 80 18.34 1.55 -11.23
N PRO A 81 19.11 0.44 -11.20
CA PRO A 81 19.65 -0.15 -12.42
C PRO A 81 18.57 -0.57 -13.43
N ALA A 82 17.47 -1.16 -12.96
CA ALA A 82 16.37 -1.59 -13.82
C ALA A 82 15.60 -0.40 -14.40
N VAL A 83 15.45 0.68 -13.63
CA VAL A 83 14.85 1.94 -14.09
C VAL A 83 15.72 2.60 -15.16
N ASP A 84 17.04 2.70 -14.93
CA ASP A 84 17.99 3.29 -15.88
C ASP A 84 18.02 2.51 -17.20
N GLU A 85 18.03 1.18 -17.13
CA GLU A 85 17.97 0.30 -18.30
C GLU A 85 16.67 0.49 -19.08
N ALA A 86 15.53 0.56 -18.38
CA ALA A 86 14.23 0.78 -18.99
C ALA A 86 14.19 2.14 -19.71
N ILE A 87 14.64 3.22 -19.07
CA ILE A 87 14.69 4.56 -19.67
C ILE A 87 15.60 4.59 -20.90
N ALA A 88 16.79 3.99 -20.82
CA ALA A 88 17.74 3.93 -21.92
C ALA A 88 17.17 3.18 -23.14
N ARG A 89 16.32 2.18 -22.90
CA ARG A 89 15.73 1.34 -23.93
C ARG A 89 14.57 2.01 -24.65
N VAL A 90 13.65 2.65 -23.93
CA VAL A 90 12.40 3.17 -24.53
C VAL A 90 12.40 4.68 -24.75
N GLY A 91 13.31 5.42 -24.11
CA GLY A 91 13.34 6.88 -24.15
C GLY A 91 12.50 7.53 -23.03
N ARG A 92 12.86 8.76 -22.65
CA ARG A 92 12.32 9.48 -21.49
C ARG A 92 10.84 9.86 -21.62
N ASP A 93 10.37 10.04 -22.85
CA ASP A 93 8.97 10.35 -23.21
C ASP A 93 8.07 9.11 -23.17
N ARG A 94 8.65 7.91 -23.15
CA ARG A 94 7.96 6.61 -23.14
C ARG A 94 7.91 5.95 -21.76
N VAL A 95 8.23 6.69 -20.71
CA VAL A 95 8.16 6.25 -19.30
C VAL A 95 7.18 7.12 -18.52
N ALA A 96 6.15 6.52 -17.94
CA ALA A 96 5.21 7.20 -17.04
C ALA A 96 5.64 7.07 -15.57
N VAL A 97 5.23 8.04 -14.75
CA VAL A 97 5.31 8.00 -13.28
C VAL A 97 3.91 8.18 -12.71
N VAL A 98 3.33 7.09 -12.19
CA VAL A 98 1.98 7.12 -11.60
C VAL A 98 2.06 6.70 -10.15
N LEU A 99 1.88 7.63 -9.22
CA LEU A 99 2.03 7.36 -7.79
C LEU A 99 0.72 7.53 -7.03
N GLY A 100 0.66 6.97 -5.83
CA GLY A 100 -0.42 7.16 -4.88
C GLY A 100 0.08 7.73 -3.56
N THR A 101 -0.67 8.64 -2.97
CA THR A 101 -0.45 9.12 -1.60
C THR A 101 -1.75 9.64 -1.00
N SER A 102 -1.88 9.58 0.32
CA SER A 102 -2.88 10.34 1.08
C SER A 102 -2.26 11.42 1.98
N THR A 103 -0.92 11.42 2.11
CA THR A 103 -0.20 12.39 2.93
C THR A 103 0.63 13.37 2.11
N SER A 104 1.48 12.90 1.20
CA SER A 104 2.66 13.66 0.74
C SER A 104 3.50 14.13 1.94
N GLY A 105 4.14 15.30 1.88
CA GLY A 105 4.83 15.94 3.00
C GLY A 105 3.90 16.62 4.00
N LEU A 106 2.92 15.88 4.54
CA LEU A 106 1.94 16.41 5.48
C LEU A 106 2.55 16.73 6.85
N ASP A 107 3.55 15.95 7.29
CA ASP A 107 4.26 16.20 8.54
C ASP A 107 5.11 17.48 8.46
N GLU A 108 5.74 17.74 7.30
CA GLU A 108 6.42 19.00 7.05
C GLU A 108 5.46 20.21 7.11
N GLY A 109 4.23 20.03 6.58
CA GLY A 109 3.16 21.03 6.71
C GLY A 109 2.71 21.26 8.16
N ASP A 110 2.55 20.18 8.94
CA ASP A 110 2.20 20.26 10.36
C ASP A 110 3.28 20.98 11.18
N GLU A 111 4.56 20.64 10.97
CA GLU A 111 5.69 21.33 11.63
C GLU A 111 5.76 22.80 11.23
N HIS A 112 5.48 23.13 9.95
CA HIS A 112 5.39 24.53 9.52
C HIS A 112 4.32 25.31 10.29
N VAL A 113 3.09 24.78 10.35
CA VAL A 113 1.98 25.42 11.07
C VAL A 113 2.29 25.53 12.56
N ARG A 114 2.84 24.48 13.18
CA ARG A 114 3.24 24.48 14.58
C ARG A 114 4.26 25.58 14.88
N ARG A 115 5.31 25.73 14.06
CA ARG A 115 6.32 26.79 14.23
C ARG A 115 5.72 28.17 14.12
N MET A 116 4.98 28.42 13.04
CA MET A 116 4.40 29.73 12.76
C MET A 116 3.44 30.18 13.86
N THR A 117 2.62 29.27 14.40
CA THR A 117 1.69 29.57 15.51
C THR A 117 2.39 29.87 16.84
N HIS A 118 3.64 29.41 17.02
CA HIS A 118 4.48 29.72 18.18
C HIS A 118 5.40 30.93 17.96
N GLY A 119 5.27 31.64 16.83
CA GLY A 119 6.13 32.77 16.48
C GLY A 119 7.55 32.37 16.06
N GLU A 120 7.78 31.09 15.73
CA GLU A 120 9.06 30.57 15.25
C GLU A 120 9.13 30.63 13.71
N ALA A 121 10.31 30.90 13.16
CA ALA A 121 10.51 30.88 11.72
C ALA A 121 10.50 29.44 11.16
N SER A 122 9.81 29.22 10.04
CA SER A 122 9.84 27.96 9.28
C SER A 122 10.54 28.15 7.93
N THR A 123 11.87 28.20 7.96
CA THR A 123 12.69 28.62 6.80
C THR A 123 13.00 27.51 5.79
N ARG A 124 12.81 26.24 6.18
CA ARG A 124 13.08 25.08 5.32
C ARG A 124 11.85 24.57 4.58
N TRP A 125 10.67 24.90 5.08
CA TRP A 125 9.41 24.48 4.48
C TRP A 125 9.17 25.22 3.17
N GLN A 126 8.70 24.50 2.16
CA GLN A 126 8.28 25.05 0.88
C GLN A 126 6.96 24.38 0.50
N TYR A 127 5.97 25.16 0.05
CA TYR A 127 4.63 24.65 -0.25
C TYR A 127 4.57 23.39 -1.14
N PRO A 128 5.42 23.22 -2.19
CA PRO A 128 5.40 22.01 -3.00
C PRO A 128 5.56 20.71 -2.18
N GLN A 129 6.25 20.74 -1.04
CA GLN A 129 6.46 19.61 -0.15
C GLN A 129 5.14 18.96 0.32
N GLN A 130 4.09 19.75 0.60
CA GLN A 130 2.82 19.23 1.10
C GLN A 130 1.78 18.97 0.00
N GLU A 131 2.10 19.28 -1.26
CA GLU A 131 1.16 19.04 -2.35
C GLU A 131 1.03 17.53 -2.63
N LEU A 132 -0.20 17.04 -2.78
CA LEU A 132 -0.45 15.63 -3.09
C LEU A 132 0.11 15.21 -4.45
N GLY A 133 0.33 16.15 -5.37
CA GLY A 133 1.00 15.93 -6.65
C GLY A 133 2.53 15.84 -6.57
N ASP A 134 3.13 16.18 -5.43
CA ASP A 134 4.60 16.27 -5.31
C ASP A 134 5.33 14.95 -5.55
N PRO A 135 4.86 13.78 -5.10
CA PRO A 135 5.56 12.51 -5.31
C PRO A 135 5.92 12.24 -6.78
N SER A 136 4.93 12.36 -7.67
CA SER A 136 5.13 12.06 -9.10
C SER A 136 5.93 13.16 -9.79
N ARG A 137 5.68 14.43 -9.43
CA ARG A 137 6.48 15.57 -9.88
C ARG A 137 7.95 15.41 -9.51
N PHE A 138 8.23 15.05 -8.26
CA PHE A 138 9.58 14.86 -7.76
C PHE A 138 10.28 13.73 -8.50
N LEU A 139 9.68 12.53 -8.57
CA LEU A 139 10.31 11.39 -9.24
C LEU A 139 10.49 11.60 -10.75
N ALA A 140 9.53 12.23 -11.44
CA ALA A 140 9.69 12.59 -12.84
C ALA A 140 10.85 13.57 -13.04
N ASN A 141 10.98 14.59 -12.20
CA ASN A 141 12.10 15.54 -12.26
C ASN A 141 13.44 14.88 -11.90
N TRP A 142 13.46 14.01 -10.89
CA TRP A 142 14.64 13.28 -10.44
C TRP A 142 15.21 12.38 -11.54
N LEU A 143 14.34 11.64 -12.22
CA LEU A 143 14.69 10.76 -13.33
C LEU A 143 14.73 11.48 -14.69
N GLN A 144 14.39 12.77 -14.73
CA GLN A 144 14.30 13.59 -15.94
C GLN A 144 13.40 12.95 -17.01
N LEU A 145 12.18 12.59 -16.64
CA LEU A 145 11.19 11.95 -17.51
C LEU A 145 10.26 12.97 -18.15
N GLU A 146 9.80 12.67 -19.37
CA GLU A 146 8.94 13.54 -20.17
C GLU A 146 7.56 12.91 -20.45
N GLY A 147 7.36 11.65 -20.06
CA GLY A 147 6.08 10.97 -20.15
C GLY A 147 5.06 11.42 -19.08
N PRO A 148 3.84 10.84 -19.07
CA PRO A 148 2.79 11.19 -18.11
C PRO A 148 3.25 11.01 -16.66
N ALA A 149 3.12 12.07 -15.86
CA ALA A 149 3.45 12.06 -14.44
C ALA A 149 2.30 12.64 -13.61
N TYR A 150 1.69 11.84 -12.75
CA TYR A 150 0.63 12.29 -11.85
C TYR A 150 0.49 11.42 -10.59
N THR A 151 -0.07 12.01 -9.55
CA THR A 151 -0.36 11.32 -8.28
C THR A 151 -1.87 11.17 -8.10
N ILE A 152 -2.30 9.97 -7.71
CA ILE A 152 -3.68 9.65 -7.34
C ILE A 152 -3.82 9.75 -5.83
N SER A 153 -4.87 10.43 -5.37
CA SER A 153 -5.21 10.53 -3.94
C SER A 153 -6.67 10.13 -3.72
N THR A 154 -6.89 8.82 -3.57
CA THR A 154 -8.19 8.19 -3.26
C THR A 154 -8.13 7.50 -1.90
N ALA A 155 -7.52 8.15 -0.91
CA ALA A 155 -7.27 7.60 0.43
C ALA A 155 -6.57 6.24 0.36
N CYS A 156 -7.06 5.21 1.05
CA CYS A 156 -6.39 3.92 1.24
C CYS A 156 -6.13 3.13 -0.06
N SER A 157 -6.83 3.45 -1.16
CA SER A 157 -6.69 2.76 -2.45
C SER A 157 -5.73 3.47 -3.41
N SER A 158 -5.17 4.63 -3.02
CA SER A 158 -4.40 5.54 -3.88
C SER A 158 -3.34 4.83 -4.71
N SER A 159 -2.43 4.08 -4.07
CA SER A 159 -1.35 3.41 -4.78
C SER A 159 -1.80 2.16 -5.56
N ALA A 160 -2.89 1.50 -5.16
CA ALA A 160 -3.50 0.44 -5.96
C ALA A 160 -4.06 1.04 -7.27
N ARG A 161 -4.77 2.16 -7.19
CA ARG A 161 -5.23 2.88 -8.39
C ARG A 161 -4.08 3.38 -9.24
N ALA A 162 -2.95 3.73 -8.63
CA ALA A 162 -1.75 4.14 -9.37
C ALA A 162 -1.21 3.00 -10.24
N MET A 163 -1.22 1.76 -9.74
CA MET A 163 -0.89 0.57 -10.53
C MET A 163 -1.87 0.37 -11.70
N ILE A 164 -3.18 0.51 -11.45
CA ILE A 164 -4.21 0.41 -12.50
C ILE A 164 -3.99 1.49 -13.56
N GLY A 165 -3.69 2.72 -13.15
CA GLY A 165 -3.37 3.84 -14.03
C GLY A 165 -2.16 3.55 -14.92
N GLY A 166 -1.03 3.14 -14.33
CA GLY A 166 0.18 2.80 -15.08
C GLY A 166 -0.03 1.64 -16.06
N LYS A 167 -0.73 0.57 -15.65
CA LYS A 167 -1.14 -0.54 -16.52
C LYS A 167 -1.89 -0.01 -17.74
N ARG A 168 -2.90 0.83 -17.53
CA ARG A 168 -3.75 1.39 -18.60
C ARG A 168 -3.00 2.31 -19.56
N LEU A 169 -2.03 3.09 -19.07
CA LEU A 169 -1.19 3.92 -19.95
C LEU A 169 -0.37 3.06 -20.92
N ILE A 170 0.19 1.94 -20.45
CA ILE A 170 0.91 0.98 -21.30
C ILE A 170 -0.08 0.29 -22.26
N GLU A 171 -1.26 -0.09 -21.77
CA GLU A 171 -2.32 -0.69 -22.58
C GLU A 171 -2.79 0.19 -23.73
N ALA A 172 -2.92 1.49 -23.47
CA ALA A 172 -3.25 2.51 -24.46
C ALA A 172 -2.11 2.83 -25.45
N GLY A 173 -0.90 2.29 -25.23
CA GLY A 173 0.28 2.56 -26.06
C GLY A 173 0.89 3.96 -25.86
N LEU A 174 0.47 4.69 -24.81
CA LEU A 174 0.99 6.03 -24.50
C LEU A 174 2.43 5.98 -23.97
N VAL A 175 2.79 4.90 -23.29
CA VAL A 175 4.13 4.62 -22.77
C VAL A 175 4.45 3.12 -22.92
N ASP A 176 5.72 2.77 -22.86
CA ASP A 176 6.17 1.37 -22.86
C ASP A 176 6.48 0.87 -21.44
N ILE A 177 6.83 1.81 -20.55
CA ILE A 177 7.16 1.56 -19.16
C ILE A 177 6.32 2.48 -18.27
N ALA A 178 5.85 1.97 -17.14
CA ALA A 178 5.28 2.79 -16.07
C ALA A 178 5.95 2.46 -14.74
N ILE A 179 6.55 3.47 -14.12
CA ILE A 179 6.98 3.43 -12.73
C ILE A 179 5.73 3.74 -11.90
N VAL A 180 5.23 2.72 -11.20
CA VAL A 180 4.02 2.84 -10.37
C VAL A 180 4.36 2.65 -8.91
N GLY A 181 3.59 3.27 -8.03
CA GLY A 181 3.70 2.98 -6.61
C GLY A 181 3.10 4.04 -5.72
N GLY A 182 3.80 4.36 -4.64
CA GLY A 182 3.32 5.34 -3.69
C GLY A 182 4.10 5.34 -2.39
N ALA A 183 3.89 6.41 -1.62
CA ALA A 183 4.42 6.56 -0.28
C ALA A 183 3.45 7.37 0.56
N ASP A 184 3.34 6.98 1.83
CA ASP A 184 2.71 7.76 2.89
C ASP A 184 3.62 7.71 4.12
N THR A 185 3.74 8.84 4.81
CA THR A 185 4.57 9.02 6.01
C THR A 185 3.73 9.26 7.24
N LEU A 186 4.29 8.95 8.43
CA LEU A 186 3.64 9.28 9.69
C LEU A 186 3.44 10.79 9.78
N SER A 187 2.25 11.19 10.21
CA SER A 187 1.87 12.58 10.49
C SER A 187 0.88 12.59 11.64
N ARG A 188 0.89 13.63 12.48
CA ARG A 188 -0.09 13.77 13.56
C ARG A 188 -1.51 13.91 13.02
N MET A 189 -1.70 14.48 11.82
CA MET A 189 -3.02 14.68 11.23
C MET A 189 -3.81 13.37 11.05
N PRO A 190 -3.30 12.34 10.33
CA PRO A 190 -4.02 11.07 10.22
C PRO A 190 -4.13 10.33 11.56
N VAL A 191 -3.10 10.35 12.42
CA VAL A 191 -3.17 9.71 13.75
C VAL A 191 -4.32 10.27 14.59
N ASN A 192 -4.41 11.59 14.72
CA ASN A 192 -5.47 12.23 15.50
C ASN A 192 -6.81 12.23 14.77
N GLY A 193 -6.79 12.28 13.43
CA GLY A 193 -7.98 12.17 12.59
C GLY A 193 -8.70 10.83 12.77
N PHE A 194 -7.99 9.71 12.63
CA PHE A 194 -8.58 8.38 12.87
C PHE A 194 -8.99 8.17 14.33
N ASN A 195 -8.27 8.77 15.29
CA ASN A 195 -8.69 8.74 16.69
C ASN A 195 -10.00 9.50 16.92
N SER A 196 -10.18 10.65 16.26
CA SER A 196 -11.45 11.41 16.32
C SER A 196 -12.64 10.69 15.67
N LEU A 197 -12.36 9.73 14.77
CA LEU A 197 -13.35 8.85 14.15
C LEU A 197 -13.61 7.57 14.94
N GLU A 198 -13.03 7.43 16.15
CA GLU A 198 -13.08 6.22 16.96
C GLU A 198 -12.65 4.96 16.18
N SER A 199 -11.74 5.15 15.23
CA SER A 199 -11.29 4.12 14.28
C SER A 199 -9.79 3.85 14.38
N PHE A 200 -9.15 4.36 15.44
CA PHE A 200 -7.73 4.20 15.73
C PHE A 200 -7.52 3.33 16.99
N SER A 201 -6.64 2.35 16.89
CA SER A 201 -6.19 1.56 18.01
C SER A 201 -4.84 2.11 18.53
N PRO A 202 -4.75 2.55 19.80
CA PRO A 202 -3.48 2.99 20.39
C PRO A 202 -2.51 1.83 20.62
N THR A 203 -3.01 0.60 20.68
CA THR A 203 -2.23 -0.64 20.67
C THR A 203 -2.19 -1.24 19.27
N LEU A 204 -1.35 -2.26 19.06
CA LEU A 204 -1.28 -2.94 17.77
C LEU A 204 -2.66 -3.51 17.36
N CYS A 205 -3.04 -3.28 16.11
CA CYS A 205 -4.31 -3.70 15.55
C CYS A 205 -4.46 -5.23 15.48
N GLU A 206 -5.70 -5.68 15.55
CA GLU A 206 -6.08 -7.10 15.58
C GLU A 206 -7.08 -7.40 14.44
N PRO A 207 -6.66 -7.41 13.16
CA PRO A 207 -7.61 -7.62 12.07
C PRO A 207 -8.33 -8.95 12.22
N PHE A 208 -9.65 -8.94 12.05
CA PHE A 208 -10.56 -10.08 12.27
C PHE A 208 -10.55 -10.65 13.70
N GLY A 209 -9.95 -9.93 14.66
CA GLY A 209 -9.97 -10.25 16.08
C GLY A 209 -11.26 -9.83 16.77
N ARG A 210 -11.66 -10.59 17.80
CA ARG A 210 -12.88 -10.33 18.59
C ARG A 210 -12.86 -8.96 19.28
N ASP A 211 -11.70 -8.57 19.78
CA ASP A 211 -11.52 -7.39 20.62
C ASP A 211 -10.93 -6.19 19.85
N ARG A 212 -10.97 -6.23 18.51
CA ARG A 212 -10.42 -5.22 17.60
C ARG A 212 -11.06 -3.84 17.79
N ARG A 213 -10.25 -2.77 17.70
CA ARG A 213 -10.67 -1.39 18.02
C ARG A 213 -10.34 -0.36 16.93
N GLY A 214 -9.98 -0.82 15.74
CA GLY A 214 -9.54 0.04 14.64
C GLY A 214 -8.07 -0.09 14.31
N ILE A 215 -7.59 0.85 13.51
CA ILE A 215 -6.34 0.73 12.78
C ILE A 215 -5.12 1.03 13.66
N THR A 216 -3.99 0.42 13.35
CA THR A 216 -2.66 0.92 13.71
C THR A 216 -2.08 1.56 12.45
N ILE A 217 -1.64 2.82 12.50
CA ILE A 217 -1.10 3.50 11.31
C ILE A 217 0.36 3.10 11.10
N GLY A 218 0.73 2.90 9.84
CA GLY A 218 2.12 2.75 9.42
C GLY A 218 2.53 3.75 8.35
N GLU A 219 3.83 3.88 8.10
CA GLU A 219 4.39 4.50 6.90
C GLU A 219 5.10 3.47 6.04
N ALA A 220 5.14 3.75 4.73
CA ALA A 220 5.82 2.91 3.76
C ALA A 220 6.04 3.65 2.45
N ALA A 221 6.97 3.14 1.65
CA ALA A 221 7.02 3.41 0.23
C ALA A 221 7.30 2.13 -0.55
N ALA A 222 6.70 2.01 -1.73
CA ALA A 222 7.11 1.01 -2.70
C ALA A 222 6.96 1.53 -4.13
N LEU A 223 7.80 1.03 -5.01
CA LEU A 223 7.83 1.30 -6.44
C LEU A 223 7.92 0.00 -7.22
N MET A 224 7.21 -0.08 -8.34
CA MET A 224 7.25 -1.18 -9.29
C MET A 224 7.46 -0.65 -10.70
N VAL A 225 8.21 -1.39 -11.50
CA VAL A 225 8.37 -1.13 -12.94
C VAL A 225 7.44 -2.05 -13.71
N LEU A 226 6.42 -1.47 -14.35
CA LEU A 226 5.49 -2.19 -15.22
C LEU A 226 5.93 -2.09 -16.68
N SER A 227 5.86 -3.18 -17.43
CA SER A 227 6.16 -3.21 -18.87
C SER A 227 5.41 -4.33 -19.61
N ARG A 228 5.55 -4.39 -20.93
CA ARG A 228 5.12 -5.55 -21.74
C ARG A 228 6.17 -6.65 -21.84
N GLU A 229 7.38 -6.40 -21.36
CA GLU A 229 8.47 -7.35 -21.46
C GLU A 229 8.25 -8.48 -20.46
N PRO A 230 8.38 -9.75 -20.89
CA PRO A 230 8.20 -10.88 -19.99
C PRO A 230 9.10 -10.78 -18.75
N ALA A 231 8.50 -10.99 -17.58
CA ALA A 231 9.17 -11.15 -16.31
C ALA A 231 8.46 -12.23 -15.49
N ASP A 232 9.04 -12.65 -14.36
CA ASP A 232 8.53 -13.76 -13.56
C ASP A 232 7.12 -13.54 -13.00
N VAL A 233 6.73 -12.28 -12.78
CA VAL A 233 5.41 -11.92 -12.22
C VAL A 233 4.65 -11.01 -13.17
N ALA A 234 3.40 -11.37 -13.43
CA ALA A 234 2.45 -10.59 -14.21
C ALA A 234 1.41 -9.91 -13.33
N LEU A 235 0.98 -8.72 -13.75
CA LEU A 235 -0.23 -8.07 -13.30
C LEU A 235 -1.39 -8.63 -14.13
N LEU A 236 -2.00 -9.69 -13.62
CA LEU A 236 -2.94 -10.55 -14.37
C LEU A 236 -4.29 -9.88 -14.62
N GLY A 237 -4.78 -9.15 -13.62
CA GLY A 237 -6.07 -8.48 -13.68
C GLY A 237 -6.21 -7.42 -12.60
N THR A 238 -7.04 -6.43 -12.87
CA THR A 238 -7.30 -5.28 -12.03
C THR A 238 -8.78 -4.94 -12.07
N GLY A 239 -9.30 -4.48 -10.95
CA GLY A 239 -10.69 -4.10 -10.84
C GLY A 239 -10.87 -2.91 -9.92
N GLU A 240 -11.85 -2.09 -10.26
CA GLU A 240 -12.11 -0.83 -9.57
C GLU A 240 -13.61 -0.56 -9.50
N SER A 241 -14.06 -0.01 -8.39
CA SER A 241 -15.45 0.39 -8.21
C SER A 241 -15.57 1.55 -7.22
N SER A 242 -16.79 2.04 -7.03
CA SER A 242 -17.12 3.00 -5.98
C SER A 242 -18.45 2.62 -5.32
N ASP A 243 -18.50 2.68 -3.98
CA ASP A 243 -19.67 2.27 -3.20
C ASP A 243 -20.83 3.26 -3.32
N ALA A 244 -20.54 4.56 -3.47
CA ALA A 244 -21.54 5.64 -3.46
C ALA A 244 -22.49 5.60 -2.24
N TYR A 245 -21.99 5.17 -1.08
CA TYR A 245 -22.77 4.93 0.14
C TYR A 245 -22.43 5.88 1.28
N HIS A 246 -21.18 5.87 1.75
CA HIS A 246 -20.73 6.71 2.87
C HIS A 246 -19.28 7.17 2.67
N ILE A 247 -18.92 8.28 3.31
CA ILE A 247 -17.58 8.87 3.16
C ILE A 247 -16.48 8.05 3.86
N SER A 248 -16.81 7.31 4.92
CA SER A 248 -15.83 6.57 5.73
C SER A 248 -16.25 5.14 6.12
N ALA A 249 -17.46 4.72 5.75
CA ALA A 249 -17.98 3.39 6.07
C ALA A 249 -18.18 2.62 4.77
N PRO A 250 -17.85 1.31 4.72
CA PRO A 250 -18.06 0.49 3.54
C PRO A 250 -19.55 0.31 3.26
N HIS A 251 -19.90 -0.03 2.02
CA HIS A 251 -21.26 -0.48 1.70
C HIS A 251 -21.64 -1.69 2.57
N PRO A 252 -22.83 -1.71 3.21
CA PRO A 252 -23.20 -2.75 4.19
C PRO A 252 -23.39 -4.14 3.59
N GLN A 253 -23.50 -4.23 2.27
CA GLN A 253 -23.55 -5.49 1.51
C GLN A 253 -22.27 -5.73 0.68
N GLY A 254 -21.25 -4.89 0.84
CA GLY A 254 -19.97 -5.05 0.14
C GLY A 254 -20.05 -4.97 -1.40
N GLU A 255 -21.10 -4.39 -1.98
CA GLU A 255 -21.34 -4.42 -3.43
C GLU A 255 -20.19 -3.86 -4.26
N GLY A 256 -19.56 -2.77 -3.81
CA GLY A 256 -18.41 -2.20 -4.49
C GLY A 256 -17.19 -3.11 -4.39
N ALA A 257 -16.90 -3.68 -3.21
CA ALA A 257 -15.82 -4.65 -3.04
C ALA A 257 -16.02 -5.88 -3.95
N ILE A 258 -17.22 -6.45 -3.97
CA ILE A 258 -17.59 -7.57 -4.87
C ILE A 258 -17.35 -7.19 -6.32
N ARG A 259 -17.79 -5.99 -6.75
CA ARG A 259 -17.62 -5.52 -8.12
C ARG A 259 -16.15 -5.35 -8.50
N ALA A 260 -15.32 -4.81 -7.61
CA ALA A 260 -13.89 -4.65 -7.87
C ALA A 260 -13.20 -6.01 -8.01
N ILE A 261 -13.48 -6.96 -7.13
CA ILE A 261 -12.93 -8.32 -7.20
C ILE A 261 -13.39 -9.03 -8.50
N ALA A 262 -14.68 -8.96 -8.82
CA ALA A 262 -15.23 -9.58 -10.02
C ALA A 262 -14.63 -8.99 -11.30
N LEU A 263 -14.39 -7.67 -11.36
CA LEU A 263 -13.72 -7.03 -12.50
C LEU A 263 -12.28 -7.51 -12.65
N ALA A 264 -11.53 -7.64 -11.55
CA ALA A 264 -10.16 -8.16 -11.59
C ALA A 264 -10.12 -9.61 -12.10
N LEU A 265 -10.99 -10.48 -11.56
CA LEU A 265 -11.11 -11.88 -11.99
C LEU A 265 -11.49 -12.00 -13.47
N ASN A 266 -12.49 -11.21 -13.91
CA ASN A 266 -12.93 -11.18 -15.30
C ASN A 266 -11.83 -10.69 -16.25
N GLU A 267 -11.08 -9.64 -15.87
CA GLU A 267 -9.95 -9.16 -16.66
C GLU A 267 -8.84 -10.22 -16.79
N ALA A 268 -8.58 -10.96 -15.72
CA ALA A 268 -7.62 -12.07 -15.72
C ALA A 268 -8.14 -13.34 -16.42
N GLY A 269 -9.44 -13.43 -16.75
CA GLY A 269 -10.08 -14.65 -17.24
C GLY A 269 -10.06 -15.79 -16.21
N MET A 270 -10.07 -15.46 -14.92
CA MET A 270 -9.94 -16.40 -13.81
C MET A 270 -11.24 -16.56 -13.03
N GLN A 271 -11.36 -17.69 -12.34
CA GLN A 271 -12.44 -17.98 -11.41
C GLN A 271 -11.94 -17.88 -9.96
N PRO A 272 -12.84 -17.73 -8.97
CA PRO A 272 -12.45 -17.67 -7.55
C PRO A 272 -11.54 -18.82 -7.11
N GLN A 273 -11.80 -20.04 -7.60
CA GLN A 273 -10.98 -21.20 -7.28
C GLN A 273 -9.56 -21.14 -7.86
N ASP A 274 -9.23 -20.26 -8.79
CA ASP A 274 -7.86 -20.16 -9.33
C ASP A 274 -6.92 -19.38 -8.39
N ILE A 275 -7.49 -18.66 -7.43
CA ILE A 275 -6.74 -17.84 -6.47
C ILE A 275 -6.10 -18.73 -5.40
N GLY A 276 -4.80 -18.50 -5.14
CA GLY A 276 -4.03 -19.24 -4.15
C GLY A 276 -3.97 -18.56 -2.79
N TYR A 277 -4.10 -17.24 -2.74
CA TYR A 277 -4.10 -16.44 -1.53
C TYR A 277 -4.78 -15.09 -1.75
N ILE A 278 -5.48 -14.60 -0.72
CA ILE A 278 -6.03 -13.24 -0.69
C ILE A 278 -5.32 -12.44 0.40
N ASN A 279 -4.56 -11.42 -0.01
CA ASN A 279 -4.08 -10.39 0.90
C ASN A 279 -5.23 -9.39 1.12
N LEU A 280 -5.84 -9.49 2.31
CA LEU A 280 -7.03 -8.74 2.69
C LEU A 280 -6.71 -7.28 3.02
N HIS A 281 -7.70 -6.42 2.82
CA HIS A 281 -7.64 -5.06 3.33
C HIS A 281 -7.63 -5.02 4.87
N GLY A 282 -8.32 -5.92 5.56
CA GLY A 282 -8.39 -6.15 7.01
C GLY A 282 -7.74 -5.06 7.88
N THR A 283 -8.48 -3.99 8.13
CA THR A 283 -7.98 -2.80 8.85
C THR A 283 -8.15 -2.90 10.36
N ALA A 284 -8.79 -3.96 10.87
CA ALA A 284 -9.17 -4.09 12.27
C ALA A 284 -10.24 -3.10 12.74
N THR A 285 -10.88 -2.36 11.81
CA THR A 285 -12.11 -1.64 12.15
C THR A 285 -13.29 -2.61 12.17
N PRO A 286 -14.27 -2.45 13.08
CA PRO A 286 -15.41 -3.37 13.18
C PRO A 286 -16.14 -3.57 11.85
N LEU A 287 -16.46 -2.47 11.15
CA LEU A 287 -17.22 -2.49 9.91
C LEU A 287 -16.43 -3.04 8.72
N ASN A 288 -15.16 -2.65 8.54
CA ASN A 288 -14.38 -3.15 7.41
C ASN A 288 -14.26 -4.68 7.45
N ASP A 289 -13.81 -5.21 8.58
CA ASP A 289 -13.49 -6.64 8.68
C ASP A 289 -14.76 -7.49 8.64
N GLN A 290 -15.88 -6.94 9.13
CA GLN A 290 -17.20 -7.56 8.97
C GLN A 290 -17.63 -7.64 7.50
N ILE A 291 -17.56 -6.53 6.77
CA ILE A 291 -17.97 -6.52 5.37
C ILE A 291 -17.00 -7.33 4.50
N GLU A 292 -15.70 -7.21 4.72
CA GLU A 292 -14.72 -7.93 3.92
C GLU A 292 -14.77 -9.45 4.15
N SER A 293 -14.98 -9.92 5.40
CA SER A 293 -15.18 -11.35 5.65
C SER A 293 -16.42 -11.88 4.93
N GLN A 294 -17.53 -11.13 4.93
CA GLN A 294 -18.73 -11.50 4.18
C GLN A 294 -18.48 -11.53 2.67
N VAL A 295 -17.84 -10.51 2.11
CA VAL A 295 -17.51 -10.44 0.67
C VAL A 295 -16.64 -11.63 0.25
N VAL A 296 -15.62 -11.97 1.03
CA VAL A 296 -14.74 -13.10 0.73
C VAL A 296 -15.49 -14.42 0.88
N HIS A 297 -16.33 -14.58 1.92
CA HIS A 297 -17.18 -15.75 2.07
C HIS A 297 -18.10 -15.94 0.85
N ASP A 298 -18.79 -14.89 0.42
CA ASP A 298 -19.75 -14.95 -0.69
C ASP A 298 -19.09 -15.31 -2.03
N LEU A 299 -17.84 -14.87 -2.25
CA LEU A 299 -17.12 -15.09 -3.51
C LEU A 299 -16.24 -16.35 -3.52
N PHE A 300 -15.62 -16.70 -2.39
CA PHE A 300 -14.57 -17.73 -2.31
C PHE A 300 -14.88 -18.86 -1.31
N GLY A 301 -15.92 -18.69 -0.49
CA GLY A 301 -16.20 -19.55 0.67
C GLY A 301 -15.01 -19.58 1.64
N GLU A 302 -14.64 -20.77 2.10
CA GLU A 302 -13.52 -21.00 3.03
C GLU A 302 -12.27 -21.59 2.35
N SER A 303 -12.32 -21.74 1.02
CA SER A 303 -11.37 -22.58 0.29
C SER A 303 -10.04 -21.89 -0.05
N VAL A 304 -10.04 -20.56 -0.10
CA VAL A 304 -8.88 -19.75 -0.46
C VAL A 304 -8.25 -19.18 0.82
N PRO A 305 -6.99 -19.52 1.12
CA PRO A 305 -6.28 -18.92 2.24
C PRO A 305 -6.28 -17.39 2.17
N CYS A 306 -6.55 -16.71 3.29
CA CYS A 306 -6.50 -15.26 3.34
C CYS A 306 -5.96 -14.73 4.67
N SER A 307 -5.43 -13.51 4.66
CA SER A 307 -5.01 -12.78 5.86
C SER A 307 -4.75 -11.31 5.54
N SER A 308 -4.77 -10.45 6.57
CA SER A 308 -4.27 -9.09 6.50
C SER A 308 -2.90 -8.97 7.14
N THR A 309 -1.95 -8.38 6.41
CA THR A 309 -0.58 -8.12 6.89
C THR A 309 -0.45 -6.80 7.66
N LYS A 310 -1.55 -6.07 7.89
CA LYS A 310 -1.52 -4.76 8.56
C LYS A 310 -1.12 -4.82 10.04
N HIS A 311 -1.19 -5.99 10.68
CA HIS A 311 -0.61 -6.19 12.01
C HIS A 311 0.94 -6.19 12.00
N LEU A 312 1.58 -6.26 10.82
CA LEU A 312 3.02 -6.14 10.65
C LEU A 312 3.41 -4.76 10.12
N THR A 313 2.76 -4.31 9.04
CA THR A 313 3.12 -3.04 8.38
C THR A 313 2.45 -1.82 9.01
N GLY A 314 1.38 -2.03 9.79
CA GLY A 314 0.37 -1.01 10.01
C GLY A 314 -0.49 -0.82 8.76
N HIS A 315 -1.57 -0.07 8.89
CA HIS A 315 -2.28 0.48 7.76
C HIS A 315 -1.48 1.66 7.21
N THR A 316 -0.76 1.44 6.10
CA THR A 316 0.09 2.44 5.44
C THR A 316 -0.69 3.41 4.55
N LEU A 317 -1.97 3.61 4.87
CA LEU A 317 -2.86 4.60 4.27
C LEU A 317 -2.83 4.54 2.73
N GLY A 318 -2.46 5.63 2.07
CA GLY A 318 -2.39 5.74 0.61
C GLY A 318 -1.33 4.84 -0.04
N ALA A 319 -0.35 4.36 0.72
CA ALA A 319 0.68 3.41 0.28
C ALA A 319 0.29 1.94 0.51
N ALA A 320 -0.87 1.63 1.12
CA ALA A 320 -1.28 0.28 1.46
C ALA A 320 -1.29 -0.66 0.25
N GLY A 321 -1.97 -0.25 -0.83
CA GLY A 321 -2.13 -1.11 -2.01
C GLY A 321 -0.82 -1.52 -2.68
N ILE A 322 0.18 -0.61 -2.75
CA ILE A 322 1.47 -0.95 -3.36
C ILE A 322 2.35 -1.73 -2.40
N THR A 323 2.27 -1.44 -1.09
CA THR A 323 2.99 -2.19 -0.06
C THR A 323 2.54 -3.65 -0.08
N GLU A 324 1.24 -3.88 -0.12
CA GLU A 324 0.62 -5.21 -0.13
C GLU A 324 0.86 -5.97 -1.45
N ALA A 325 0.82 -5.27 -2.58
CA ALA A 325 1.22 -5.83 -3.87
C ALA A 325 2.71 -6.23 -3.88
N ALA A 326 3.59 -5.43 -3.25
CA ALA A 326 5.03 -5.73 -3.17
C ALA A 326 5.32 -6.90 -2.23
N LEU A 327 4.61 -7.04 -1.11
CA LEU A 327 4.65 -8.25 -0.29
C LEU A 327 4.18 -9.49 -1.08
N SER A 328 3.12 -9.35 -1.87
CA SER A 328 2.61 -10.42 -2.75
C SER A 328 3.64 -10.81 -3.82
N TRP A 329 4.34 -9.83 -4.40
CA TRP A 329 5.44 -10.08 -5.33
C TRP A 329 6.60 -10.83 -4.66
N LEU A 330 6.96 -10.51 -3.41
CA LEU A 330 7.97 -11.26 -2.65
C LEU A 330 7.55 -12.70 -2.38
N ILE A 331 6.29 -12.93 -2.01
CA ILE A 331 5.74 -14.29 -1.83
C ILE A 331 5.88 -15.09 -3.14
N LEU A 332 5.52 -14.49 -4.27
CA LEU A 332 5.57 -15.14 -5.58
C LEU A 332 7.01 -15.44 -6.04
N THR A 333 7.94 -14.50 -5.86
CA THR A 333 9.32 -14.60 -6.40
C THR A 333 10.31 -15.32 -5.49
N ARG A 334 10.03 -15.40 -4.19
CA ARG A 334 10.92 -16.03 -3.20
C ARG A 334 10.32 -17.28 -2.55
N ASP A 335 9.19 -17.76 -3.06
CA ASP A 335 8.44 -18.91 -2.53
C ASP A 335 8.19 -18.81 -1.01
N LEU A 336 7.89 -17.60 -0.52
CA LEU A 336 7.66 -17.40 0.92
C LEU A 336 6.38 -18.11 1.38
N PRO A 337 6.34 -18.60 2.63
CA PRO A 337 5.09 -19.08 3.19
C PRO A 337 4.08 -17.91 3.32
N LEU A 338 2.80 -18.23 3.17
CA LEU A 338 1.72 -17.26 3.36
C LEU A 338 1.71 -16.76 4.82
N PRO A 339 1.65 -15.44 5.05
CA PRO A 339 1.61 -14.88 6.40
C PRO A 339 0.25 -15.19 7.03
N PRO A 340 0.20 -15.78 8.24
CA PRO A 340 -1.06 -16.01 8.93
C PRO A 340 -1.64 -14.72 9.50
N GLN A 341 -2.92 -14.74 9.85
CA GLN A 341 -3.49 -13.81 10.80
C GLN A 341 -2.93 -14.12 12.20
N ASP A 342 -2.62 -13.10 12.99
CA ASP A 342 -1.89 -13.24 14.26
C ASP A 342 -2.77 -13.68 15.45
N PHE A 343 -3.52 -14.76 15.27
CA PHE A 343 -4.39 -15.32 16.32
C PHE A 343 -3.63 -16.01 17.47
N ALA A 344 -2.29 -16.00 17.43
CA ALA A 344 -1.48 -16.32 18.60
C ALA A 344 -1.49 -15.20 19.64
N ARG A 345 -1.75 -13.94 19.21
CA ARG A 345 -1.78 -12.76 20.09
C ARG A 345 -3.18 -12.35 20.55
N TYR A 346 -4.22 -12.67 19.77
CA TYR A 346 -5.61 -12.33 20.09
C TYR A 346 -6.60 -13.40 19.61
N ALA A 347 -7.82 -13.39 20.15
CA ALA A 347 -8.85 -14.34 19.76
C ALA A 347 -9.53 -13.94 18.43
N PRO A 348 -9.82 -14.90 17.52
CA PRO A 348 -10.63 -14.62 16.34
C PRO A 348 -12.05 -14.17 16.72
N ASP A 349 -12.67 -13.36 15.87
CA ASP A 349 -14.07 -12.98 16.01
C ASP A 349 -14.99 -14.04 15.38
N ASP A 350 -15.56 -14.91 16.23
CA ASP A 350 -16.48 -15.99 15.82
C ASP A 350 -17.83 -15.47 15.27
N THR A 351 -18.08 -14.15 15.27
CA THR A 351 -19.28 -13.54 14.66
C THR A 351 -19.10 -13.23 13.17
N LEU A 352 -17.88 -13.28 12.66
CA LEU A 352 -17.57 -13.01 11.25
C LEU A 352 -17.91 -14.20 10.35
N ALA A 353 -18.21 -13.91 9.08
CA ALA A 353 -18.43 -14.95 8.10
C ALA A 353 -17.13 -15.75 7.87
N PRO A 354 -17.17 -17.09 7.82
CA PRO A 354 -15.96 -17.89 7.66
C PRO A 354 -15.41 -17.74 6.24
N CYS A 355 -14.20 -17.22 6.10
CA CYS A 355 -13.66 -16.80 4.79
C CYS A 355 -12.25 -17.33 4.48
N GLY A 356 -11.78 -18.37 5.17
CA GLY A 356 -10.47 -18.99 4.92
C GLY A 356 -9.28 -18.30 5.59
N LEU A 357 -9.52 -17.55 6.69
CA LEU A 357 -8.46 -16.88 7.46
C LEU A 357 -7.37 -17.87 7.88
N LEU A 358 -6.12 -17.54 7.61
CA LEU A 358 -4.97 -18.39 7.94
C LEU A 358 -4.60 -18.29 9.42
N HIS A 359 -4.66 -19.40 10.15
CA HIS A 359 -4.19 -19.49 11.54
C HIS A 359 -2.69 -19.81 11.66
N GLN A 360 -2.10 -20.36 10.61
CA GLN A 360 -0.70 -20.77 10.58
C GLN A 360 -0.12 -20.63 9.18
N ARG A 361 1.21 -20.51 9.12
CA ARG A 361 1.95 -20.44 7.85
C ARG A 361 1.69 -21.65 6.99
N THR A 362 1.46 -21.43 5.70
CA THR A 362 1.22 -22.48 4.70
C THR A 362 1.88 -22.07 3.38
N ALA A 363 2.33 -23.03 2.57
CA ALA A 363 2.88 -22.73 1.25
C ALA A 363 1.78 -22.27 0.27
N LEU A 364 2.11 -21.33 -0.61
CA LEU A 364 1.23 -20.93 -1.72
C LEU A 364 1.10 -22.08 -2.72
N LYS A 365 -0.12 -22.62 -2.88
CA LYS A 365 -0.37 -23.78 -3.76
C LYS A 365 -0.64 -23.40 -5.22
N LYS A 366 -1.28 -22.25 -5.44
CA LYS A 366 -1.59 -21.70 -6.77
C LYS A 366 -0.89 -20.35 -6.85
N PRO A 367 -0.03 -20.10 -7.86
CA PRO A 367 0.83 -18.92 -7.88
C PRO A 367 0.08 -17.66 -8.33
N VAL A 368 -1.09 -17.40 -7.73
CA VAL A 368 -1.96 -16.25 -8.01
C VAL A 368 -2.43 -15.68 -6.68
N ILE A 369 -2.20 -14.39 -6.48
CA ILE A 369 -2.54 -13.64 -5.28
C ILE A 369 -3.47 -12.49 -5.63
N LEU A 370 -4.61 -12.41 -4.95
CA LEU A 370 -5.50 -11.25 -4.96
C LEU A 370 -5.14 -10.33 -3.80
N SER A 371 -4.94 -9.03 -4.07
CA SER A 371 -4.76 -8.00 -3.04
C SER A 371 -5.86 -6.96 -3.15
N ASN A 372 -6.52 -6.67 -2.04
CA ASN A 372 -7.68 -5.78 -1.97
C ASN A 372 -7.37 -4.50 -1.18
N SER A 373 -7.86 -3.36 -1.68
CA SER A 373 -7.75 -2.07 -1.02
C SER A 373 -9.09 -1.33 -1.07
N PHE A 374 -9.73 -1.13 0.09
CA PHE A 374 -11.03 -0.48 0.23
C PHE A 374 -10.87 0.82 1.01
N ALA A 375 -11.27 1.95 0.43
CA ALA A 375 -10.91 3.26 0.96
C ALA A 375 -12.11 4.10 1.36
N PHE A 376 -11.83 5.12 2.19
CA PHE A 376 -12.73 6.25 2.39
C PHE A 376 -13.17 6.84 1.03
N GLY A 377 -14.37 7.40 1.00
CA GLY A 377 -15.10 7.73 -0.22
C GLY A 377 -15.69 6.52 -0.94
N GLY A 378 -15.60 5.33 -0.32
CA GLY A 378 -16.08 4.08 -0.90
C GLY A 378 -15.31 3.67 -2.14
N ASN A 379 -14.02 4.01 -2.24
CA ASN A 379 -13.22 3.71 -3.42
C ASN A 379 -12.54 2.36 -3.29
N ASN A 380 -12.87 1.41 -4.17
CA ASN A 380 -12.36 0.04 -4.09
C ASN A 380 -11.41 -0.26 -5.25
N ALA A 381 -10.32 -0.96 -4.95
CA ALA A 381 -9.39 -1.49 -5.92
C ALA A 381 -9.00 -2.93 -5.56
N SER A 382 -8.95 -3.80 -6.56
CA SER A 382 -8.52 -5.20 -6.45
C SER A 382 -7.47 -5.49 -7.52
N ILE A 383 -6.39 -6.14 -7.13
CA ILE A 383 -5.24 -6.41 -7.98
C ILE A 383 -4.89 -7.91 -7.92
N LEU A 384 -4.74 -8.54 -9.08
CA LEU A 384 -4.28 -9.92 -9.22
C LEU A 384 -2.84 -9.95 -9.72
N LEU A 385 -1.95 -10.53 -8.91
CA LEU A 385 -0.58 -10.84 -9.30
C LEU A 385 -0.43 -12.35 -9.46
N GLY A 386 0.39 -12.81 -10.40
CA GLY A 386 0.74 -14.21 -10.46
C GLY A 386 2.00 -14.49 -11.24
N ARG A 387 2.56 -15.70 -11.07
CA ARG A 387 3.72 -16.12 -11.87
C ARG A 387 3.32 -16.21 -13.33
N ALA A 388 4.12 -15.62 -14.19
CA ALA A 388 3.99 -15.80 -15.63
C ALA A 388 4.31 -17.26 -15.96
N SER A 389 3.40 -17.93 -16.66
CA SER A 389 3.55 -19.32 -17.14
C SER A 389 4.09 -19.39 -18.55
#